data_AF-A0A3D1AZ69-F1
#
_entry.id   AF-A0A3D1AZ69-F1
#
_cell.length_a   1.000
_cell.length_b   1.000
_cell.length_c   1.000
_cell.angle_alpha   90.00
_cell.angle_beta   90.00
_cell.angle_gamma   90.00
#
_symmetry.space_group_name_H-M   'P 1'
#
loop_
_entity.id
_entity.type
_entity.pdbx_description
1 polymer ?
#
loop_
_entity_poly.entity_id
_entity_poly.type
_entity_poly.pdbx_seq_one_letter_code
_entity_poly.pdbx_strand_id
1 'polypeptide(L)'
;VQPVRQELRLRTVFNLLGPLTNPAGADCQLIGAPNESFAERMAQALVQLGLRRGFVVHGSGMDEISTAGTSVAYFVTPQGIERRTYVPEDFGVARVCGEQLQGGDAQVNAAIAQSVLNGEAGAQRDIVLVNAAVALVAA
;
A
#
# COMPACT_ATOMS: atom_id res chain seq x y z
N VAL A 1 -3.03 22.42 12.58
CA VAL A 1 -3.70 21.22 13.17
C VAL A 1 -2.77 20.30 13.99
N GLN A 2 -1.45 20.50 14.00
CA GLN A 2 -0.52 19.60 14.72
C GLN A 2 -0.76 19.47 16.24
N PRO A 3 -1.08 20.55 17.00
CA PRO A 3 -1.31 20.44 18.44
C PRO A 3 -2.52 19.56 18.79
N VAL A 4 -3.64 19.75 18.07
CA VAL A 4 -4.90 19.02 18.29
C VAL A 4 -4.78 17.53 17.96
N ARG A 5 -3.98 17.15 16.95
CA ARG A 5 -3.75 15.73 16.60
C ARG A 5 -2.94 14.98 17.65
N GLN A 6 -1.99 15.64 18.31
CA GLN A 6 -1.17 15.02 19.35
C GLN A 6 -1.98 14.75 20.63
N GLU A 7 -2.95 15.61 20.95
CA GLU A 7 -3.87 15.41 22.08
C GLU A 7 -4.90 14.30 21.83
N LEU A 8 -5.46 14.21 20.62
CA LEU A 8 -6.53 13.26 20.34
C LEU A 8 -6.09 11.79 20.33
N ARG A 9 -4.84 11.47 19.99
CA ARG A 9 -4.26 10.10 19.93
C ARG A 9 -5.11 9.03 19.19
N LEU A 10 -6.10 9.45 18.39
CA LEU A 10 -7.01 8.60 17.63
C LEU A 10 -6.75 8.78 16.13
N ARG A 11 -7.02 7.74 15.32
CA ARG A 11 -7.01 7.87 13.85
C ARG A 11 -8.10 8.85 13.42
N THR A 12 -7.75 9.86 12.64
CA THR A 12 -8.68 10.88 12.14
C THR A 12 -8.66 10.91 10.61
N VAL A 13 -9.59 11.66 9.99
CA VAL A 13 -9.59 11.88 8.54
C VAL A 13 -8.26 12.42 8.02
N PHE A 14 -7.50 13.17 8.84
CA PHE A 14 -6.18 13.68 8.46
C PHE A 14 -5.15 12.58 8.18
N ASN A 15 -5.34 11.36 8.69
CA ASN A 15 -4.49 10.22 8.34
C ASN A 15 -4.75 9.70 6.93
N LEU A 16 -5.95 9.94 6.38
CA LEU A 16 -6.32 9.54 5.02
C LEU A 16 -5.94 10.61 3.98
N LEU A 17 -5.84 11.87 4.40
CA LEU A 17 -5.54 12.99 3.49
C LEU A 17 -4.10 12.98 3.00
N GLY A 18 -3.14 12.57 3.82
CA GLY A 18 -1.71 12.63 3.47
C GLY A 18 -1.39 11.97 2.11
N PRO A 19 -1.80 10.72 1.89
CA PRO A 19 -1.61 10.05 0.61
C PRO A 19 -2.35 10.70 -0.58
N LEU A 20 -3.44 11.43 -0.35
CA LEU A 20 -4.24 12.06 -1.40
C LEU A 20 -3.67 13.41 -1.87
N THR A 21 -2.71 13.99 -1.15
CA THR A 21 -2.21 15.35 -1.37
C THR A 21 -0.80 15.41 -1.94
N ASN A 22 -0.43 14.48 -2.83
CA ASN A 22 0.92 14.39 -3.37
C ASN A 22 1.39 15.72 -4.02
N PRO A 23 2.37 16.44 -3.43
CA PRO A 23 2.79 17.75 -3.91
C PRO A 23 3.59 17.69 -5.21
N ALA A 24 4.12 16.53 -5.58
CA ALA A 24 4.81 16.32 -6.86
C ALA A 24 3.83 16.19 -8.04
N GLY A 25 2.52 16.14 -7.78
CA GLY A 25 1.51 16.04 -8.83
C GLY A 25 1.55 14.70 -9.57
N ALA A 26 1.92 13.61 -8.90
CA ALA A 26 1.93 12.29 -9.54
C ALA A 26 0.53 11.91 -10.03
N ASP A 27 0.41 11.68 -11.33
CA ASP A 27 -0.82 11.28 -11.99
C ASP A 27 -1.13 9.78 -11.81
N CYS A 28 -0.15 9.02 -11.30
CA CYS A 28 -0.24 7.60 -10.98
C CYS A 28 0.22 7.29 -9.56
N GLN A 29 -0.57 6.50 -8.82
CA GLN A 29 -0.33 6.25 -7.39
C GLN A 29 -0.74 4.83 -6.95
N LEU A 30 0.05 4.22 -6.07
CA LEU A 30 -0.34 3.06 -5.25
C LEU A 30 -0.46 3.53 -3.81
N ILE A 31 -1.65 3.43 -3.22
CA ILE A 31 -1.95 3.95 -1.89
C ILE A 31 -2.43 2.84 -0.96
N GLY A 32 -1.78 2.75 0.19
CA GLY A 32 -2.21 1.92 1.31
C GLY A 32 -3.40 2.50 2.08
N ALA A 33 -4.36 1.65 2.42
CA ALA A 33 -5.50 2.00 3.25
C ALA A 33 -5.55 1.18 4.56
N PRO A 34 -6.03 1.79 5.66
CA PRO A 34 -6.04 1.15 6.97
C PRO A 34 -7.05 0.01 7.10
N ASN A 35 -8.09 0.00 6.27
CA ASN A 35 -9.05 -1.09 6.13
C ASN A 35 -9.77 -0.98 4.78
N GLU A 36 -10.51 -2.03 4.41
CA GLU A 36 -11.24 -2.09 3.13
C GLU A 36 -12.24 -0.95 2.95
N SER A 37 -12.99 -0.58 4.00
CA SER A 37 -14.00 0.49 3.90
C SER A 37 -13.38 1.87 3.60
N PHE A 38 -12.18 2.13 4.14
CA PHE A 38 -11.43 3.35 3.82
C PHE A 38 -10.75 3.26 2.46
N ALA A 39 -10.31 2.07 2.04
CA ALA A 39 -9.74 1.87 0.71
C ALA A 39 -10.72 2.28 -0.39
N GLU A 40 -11.98 1.85 -0.28
CA GLU A 40 -13.05 2.22 -1.21
C GLU A 40 -13.29 3.73 -1.24
N ARG A 41 -13.44 4.37 -0.06
CA ARG A 41 -13.67 5.82 0.04
C ARG A 41 -12.51 6.64 -0.51
N MET A 42 -11.27 6.21 -0.26
CA MET A 42 -10.08 6.85 -0.79
C MET A 42 -10.02 6.70 -2.32
N ALA A 43 -10.38 5.54 -2.86
CA ALA A 43 -10.47 5.35 -4.31
C ALA A 43 -11.50 6.27 -4.95
N GLN A 44 -12.68 6.43 -4.33
CA GLN A 44 -13.71 7.39 -4.75
C GLN A 44 -13.19 8.84 -4.73
N ALA A 45 -12.44 9.22 -3.69
CA ALA A 45 -11.84 10.55 -3.61
C ALA A 45 -10.82 10.77 -4.74
N LEU A 46 -9.98 9.78 -5.07
CA LEU A 46 -8.99 9.89 -6.14
C LEU A 46 -9.62 10.09 -7.53
N VAL A 47 -10.78 9.46 -7.80
CA VAL A 47 -11.55 9.73 -9.02
C VAL A 47 -11.95 11.21 -9.08
N GLN A 48 -12.49 11.75 -7.98
CA GLN A 48 -12.92 13.15 -7.92
C GLN A 48 -11.75 14.14 -8.01
N LEU A 49 -10.58 13.75 -7.51
CA LEU A 49 -9.35 14.53 -7.62
C LEU A 49 -8.69 14.44 -9.01
N GLY A 50 -9.24 13.63 -9.93
CA GLY A 50 -8.77 13.53 -11.31
C GLY A 50 -7.50 12.70 -11.50
N LEU A 51 -7.26 11.69 -10.64
CA LEU A 51 -6.13 10.78 -10.82
C LEU A 51 -6.21 10.05 -12.17
N ARG A 52 -5.10 9.98 -12.92
CA ARG A 52 -5.05 9.28 -14.22
C ARG A 52 -5.15 7.77 -14.05
N ARG A 53 -4.42 7.19 -13.10
CA ARG A 53 -4.49 5.76 -12.82
C ARG A 53 -3.96 5.46 -11.42
N GLY A 54 -4.47 4.44 -10.75
CA GLY A 54 -3.86 4.05 -9.48
C GLY A 54 -4.52 2.87 -8.82
N PHE A 55 -3.99 2.49 -7.67
CA PHE A 55 -4.61 1.50 -6.80
C PHE A 55 -4.72 2.04 -5.39
N VAL A 56 -5.85 1.74 -4.73
CA VAL A 56 -5.94 1.81 -3.27
C VAL A 56 -6.08 0.40 -2.72
N VAL A 57 -5.19 0.01 -1.80
CA VAL A 57 -5.03 -1.39 -1.39
C VAL A 57 -5.16 -1.57 0.11
N HIS A 58 -5.64 -2.74 0.52
CA HIS A 58 -5.59 -3.20 1.90
C HIS A 58 -5.39 -4.71 1.94
N GLY A 59 -4.36 -5.18 2.64
CA GLY A 59 -3.94 -6.58 2.61
C GLY A 59 -3.78 -7.16 4.00
N SER A 60 -4.65 -8.09 4.38
CA SER A 60 -4.53 -8.87 5.62
C SER A 60 -4.17 -8.04 6.87
N GLY A 61 -4.80 -6.87 7.04
CA GLY A 61 -4.56 -5.96 8.16
C GLY A 61 -3.44 -4.92 7.93
N MET A 62 -2.76 -4.97 6.78
CA MET A 62 -1.72 -4.03 6.36
C MET A 62 -2.23 -3.07 5.28
N ASP A 63 -1.62 -1.90 5.21
CA ASP A 63 -1.87 -0.86 4.21
C ASP A 63 -1.03 -1.07 2.94
N GLU A 64 -0.92 -2.32 2.49
CA GLU A 64 -0.19 -2.72 1.30
C GLU A 64 -0.78 -4.00 0.71
N ILE A 65 -0.30 -4.46 -0.44
CA ILE A 65 -0.59 -5.83 -0.89
C ILE A 65 0.23 -6.79 -0.02
N SER A 66 -0.45 -7.69 0.68
CA SER A 66 0.15 -8.63 1.62
C SER A 66 0.60 -9.92 0.94
N THR A 67 1.77 -10.42 1.33
CA THR A 67 2.22 -11.78 1.02
C THR A 67 1.80 -12.81 2.10
N ALA A 68 1.16 -12.36 3.18
CA ALA A 68 0.67 -13.22 4.26
C ALA A 68 -0.79 -13.66 4.08
N GLY A 69 -1.52 -13.06 3.14
CA GLY A 69 -2.90 -13.42 2.88
C GLY A 69 -3.55 -12.58 1.79
N THR A 70 -4.88 -12.57 1.76
CA THR A 70 -5.66 -11.88 0.73
C THR A 70 -5.54 -10.36 0.85
N SER A 71 -5.52 -9.69 -0.29
CA SER A 71 -5.57 -8.24 -0.42
C SER A 71 -6.71 -7.80 -1.31
N VAL A 72 -7.41 -6.74 -0.91
CA VAL A 72 -8.34 -6.01 -1.78
C VAL A 72 -7.62 -4.84 -2.42
N ALA A 73 -7.91 -4.60 -3.70
CA ALA A 73 -7.34 -3.49 -4.45
C ALA A 73 -8.43 -2.79 -5.26
N TYR A 74 -8.52 -1.48 -5.16
CA TYR A 74 -9.42 -0.64 -5.94
C TYR A 74 -8.62 0.02 -7.04
N PHE A 75 -8.74 -0.48 -8.25
CA PHE A 75 -8.10 0.09 -9.44
C PHE A 75 -8.87 1.32 -9.88
N VAL A 76 -8.22 2.48 -9.84
CA VAL A 76 -8.79 3.80 -10.09
C VAL A 76 -8.38 4.27 -11.47
N THR A 77 -9.36 4.71 -12.26
CA THR A 77 -9.19 5.33 -13.59
C THR A 77 -10.21 6.46 -13.78
N PRO A 78 -10.08 7.32 -14.80
CA PRO A 78 -11.09 8.32 -15.13
C PRO A 78 -12.45 7.70 -15.47
N GLN A 79 -12.48 6.43 -15.89
CA GLN A 79 -13.71 5.70 -16.22
C GLN A 79 -14.42 5.15 -14.98
N GLY A 80 -13.76 5.15 -13.81
CA GLY A 80 -14.33 4.65 -12.56
C GLY A 80 -13.37 3.74 -11.80
N ILE A 81 -13.95 2.93 -10.93
CA ILE A 81 -13.22 2.07 -9.99
C ILE A 81 -13.57 0.62 -10.26
N GLU A 82 -12.55 -0.22 -10.41
CA GLU A 82 -12.67 -1.67 -10.50
C GLU A 82 -12.12 -2.31 -9.22
N ARG A 83 -12.95 -3.07 -8.49
CA ARG A 83 -12.50 -3.81 -7.30
C ARG A 83 -11.87 -5.13 -7.72
N ARG A 84 -10.65 -5.39 -7.25
CA ARG A 84 -9.89 -6.62 -7.45
C ARG A 84 -9.54 -7.25 -6.11
N THR A 85 -9.25 -8.55 -6.16
CA THR A 85 -8.75 -9.31 -5.03
C THR A 85 -7.51 -10.06 -5.47
N TYR A 86 -6.46 -9.99 -4.66
CA TYR A 86 -5.19 -10.65 -4.92
C TYR A 86 -4.82 -11.57 -3.77
N VAL A 87 -4.18 -12.69 -4.10
CA VAL A 87 -3.47 -13.56 -3.18
C VAL A 87 -2.00 -13.63 -3.58
N PRO A 88 -1.08 -14.01 -2.66
CA PRO A 88 0.36 -14.05 -2.97
C PRO A 88 0.69 -14.88 -4.23
N GLU A 89 -0.07 -15.96 -4.44
CA GLU A 89 0.10 -16.89 -5.54
C GLU A 89 -0.19 -16.25 -6.92
N ASP A 90 -1.01 -15.19 -6.98
CA ASP A 90 -1.27 -14.45 -8.23
C ASP A 90 -0.02 -13.74 -8.76
N PHE A 91 0.97 -13.49 -7.88
CA PHE A 91 2.26 -12.90 -8.21
C PHE A 91 3.38 -13.95 -8.35
N GLY A 92 3.06 -15.23 -8.20
CA GLY A 92 4.05 -16.31 -8.24
C GLY A 92 4.95 -16.39 -6.99
N VAL A 93 4.55 -15.78 -5.88
CA VAL A 93 5.27 -15.87 -4.59
C VAL A 93 4.53 -16.77 -3.60
N ALA A 94 5.27 -17.39 -2.69
CA ALA A 94 4.69 -18.22 -1.65
C ALA A 94 4.06 -17.35 -0.56
N ARG A 95 2.99 -17.85 0.06
CA ARG A 95 2.44 -17.25 1.26
C ARG A 95 3.42 -17.37 2.43
N VAL A 96 3.57 -16.29 3.20
CA VAL A 96 4.47 -16.22 4.35
C VAL A 96 3.70 -15.92 5.64
N CYS A 97 4.31 -16.16 6.80
CA CYS A 97 3.78 -15.68 8.07
C CYS A 97 4.36 -14.30 8.43
N GLY A 98 3.70 -13.58 9.34
CA GLY A 98 4.08 -12.21 9.71
C GLY A 98 5.49 -12.10 10.29
N GLU A 99 5.95 -13.14 10.97
CA GLU A 99 7.31 -13.22 11.55
C GLU A 99 8.40 -13.15 10.47
N GLN A 100 8.13 -13.64 9.26
CA GLN A 100 9.08 -13.58 8.14
C GLN A 100 9.20 -12.17 7.54
N LEU A 101 8.25 -11.28 7.82
CA LEU A 101 8.21 -9.89 7.36
C LEU A 101 8.61 -8.91 8.46
N GLN A 102 8.93 -9.41 9.66
CA GLN A 102 9.18 -8.58 10.81
C GLN A 102 10.45 -7.73 10.61
N GLY A 103 10.29 -6.42 10.75
CA GLY A 103 11.40 -5.49 10.88
C GLY A 103 11.99 -5.48 12.29
N GLY A 104 13.08 -4.73 12.46
CA GLY A 104 13.73 -4.51 13.75
C GLY A 104 13.87 -3.03 14.08
N ASP A 105 14.97 -2.71 14.76
CA ASP A 105 15.38 -1.32 14.96
C ASP A 105 15.85 -0.66 13.65
N ALA A 106 16.28 0.61 13.73
CA ALA A 106 16.72 1.35 12.56
C ALA A 106 17.93 0.72 11.84
N GLN A 107 18.87 0.09 12.58
CA GLN A 107 20.05 -0.55 11.98
C GLN A 107 19.64 -1.84 11.26
N VAL A 108 18.78 -2.64 11.89
CA VAL A 108 18.24 -3.87 11.29
C VAL A 108 17.42 -3.56 10.05
N ASN A 109 16.54 -2.55 10.09
CA ASN A 109 15.72 -2.17 8.94
C ASN A 109 16.54 -1.62 7.78
N ALA A 110 17.63 -0.89 8.07
CA ALA A 110 18.55 -0.43 7.04
C ALA A 110 19.26 -1.61 6.35
N ALA A 111 19.69 -2.61 7.12
CA ALA A 111 20.30 -3.83 6.57
C ALA A 111 19.32 -4.63 5.71
N ILE A 112 18.07 -4.81 6.19
CA ILE A 112 17.00 -5.46 5.42
C ILE A 112 16.77 -4.74 4.08
N ALA A 113 16.63 -3.42 4.11
CA ALA A 113 16.40 -2.64 2.89
C ALA A 113 17.56 -2.80 1.89
N GLN A 114 18.81 -2.76 2.36
CA GLN A 114 19.99 -2.98 1.51
C GLN A 114 20.03 -4.40 0.93
N SER A 115 19.74 -5.41 1.75
CA SER A 115 19.66 -6.83 1.34
C SER A 115 18.64 -7.01 0.20
N VAL A 116 17.43 -6.46 0.35
CA VAL A 116 16.39 -6.50 -0.69
C VAL A 116 16.85 -5.82 -1.98
N LEU A 117 17.46 -4.63 -1.87
CA LEU A 117 17.96 -3.88 -3.03
C LEU A 117 19.16 -4.57 -3.72
N ASN A 118 19.96 -5.32 -2.97
CA ASN A 118 21.03 -6.16 -3.49
C ASN A 118 20.51 -7.47 -4.12
N GLY A 119 19.20 -7.70 -4.07
CA GLY A 119 18.53 -8.82 -4.74
C GLY A 119 18.53 -10.12 -3.93
N GLU A 120 18.85 -10.07 -2.64
CA GLU A 120 18.79 -11.24 -1.76
C GLU A 120 17.37 -11.83 -1.76
N ALA A 121 17.27 -13.14 -2.02
CA ALA A 121 15.99 -13.83 -2.12
C ALA A 121 15.38 -14.06 -0.73
N GLY A 122 14.05 -13.95 -0.63
CA GLY A 122 13.33 -14.21 0.61
C GLY A 122 12.04 -13.39 0.73
N ALA A 123 11.29 -13.65 1.80
CA ALA A 123 9.96 -13.06 2.04
C ALA A 123 9.94 -11.53 1.98
N GLN A 124 10.99 -10.87 2.50
CA GLN A 124 11.13 -9.41 2.50
C GLN A 124 11.32 -8.85 1.09
N ARG A 125 12.03 -9.56 0.21
CA ARG A 125 12.14 -9.18 -1.20
C ARG A 125 10.83 -9.46 -1.93
N ASP A 126 10.19 -10.59 -1.67
CA ASP A 126 8.94 -10.99 -2.33
C ASP A 126 7.82 -9.96 -2.10
N ILE A 127 7.64 -9.46 -0.87
CA ILE A 127 6.62 -8.43 -0.60
C ILE A 127 6.91 -7.11 -1.32
N VAL A 128 8.19 -6.75 -1.48
CA VAL A 128 8.59 -5.58 -2.24
C VAL A 128 8.30 -5.77 -3.73
N LEU A 129 8.59 -6.95 -4.29
CA LEU A 129 8.30 -7.26 -5.70
C LEU A 129 6.80 -7.24 -5.98
N VAL A 130 5.98 -7.77 -5.08
CA VAL A 130 4.51 -7.76 -5.21
C VAL A 130 3.96 -6.33 -5.27
N ASN A 131 4.36 -5.46 -4.33
CA ASN A 131 3.91 -4.06 -4.33
C ASN A 131 4.49 -3.27 -5.49
N ALA A 132 5.74 -3.52 -5.88
CA ALA A 132 6.35 -2.91 -7.06
C ALA A 132 5.62 -3.30 -8.35
N ALA A 133 5.20 -4.57 -8.49
CA ALA A 133 4.42 -5.03 -9.65
C ALA A 133 3.11 -4.25 -9.79
N VAL A 134 2.37 -4.05 -8.69
CA VAL A 134 1.14 -3.26 -8.70
C VAL A 134 1.40 -1.78 -9.00
N ALA A 135 2.47 -1.22 -8.43
CA ALA A 135 2.89 0.16 -8.73
C ALA A 135 3.24 0.33 -10.22
N LEU A 136 3.91 -0.65 -10.83
CA LEU A 136 4.24 -0.64 -12.26
C LEU A 136 2.99 -0.75 -13.15
N VAL A 137 1.97 -1.50 -12.75
CA VAL A 137 0.69 -1.52 -13.47
C VAL A 137 -0.04 -0.17 -13.39
N ALA A 138 0.15 0.59 -12.31
CA ALA A 138 -0.39 1.94 -12.17
C ALA A 138 0.34 2.98 -13.03
N ALA A 139 1.66 2.88 -13.19
CA ALA A 139 2.52 3.84 -13.90
C ALA A 139 2.27 3.84 -15.42
#